data_AF-A0A948SAL2-F1
#
_entry.id   AF-A0A948SAL2-F1
#
_cell.length_a   1.000
_cell.length_b   1.000
_cell.length_c   1.000
_cell.angle_alpha   90.00
_cell.angle_beta   90.00
_cell.angle_gamma   90.00
#
_symmetry.space_group_name_H-M   'P 1'
#
loop_
_entity.id
_entity.type
_entity.pdbx_description
1 polymer ?
#
loop_
_entity_poly.entity_id
_entity_poly.type
_entity_poly.pdbx_seq_one_letter_code
_entity_poly.pdbx_strand_id
1 'polypeptide(L)' 'MSPLREAKGVMKNSTKRSEYIGTFIKASGEARTMRFTTAAANLGKRGLITVWDVESRGLRKFNLNTLMGRIVAAA' A
#
# COMPACT_ATOMS: atom_id res chain seq x y z
N MET A 1 35.79 -6.94 34.45
CA MET A 1 35.60 -6.87 32.98
C MET A 1 34.25 -7.45 32.65
N SER A 2 33.35 -6.64 32.08
CA SER A 2 32.02 -7.03 31.63
C SER A 2 32.07 -7.97 30.43
N PRO A 3 30.93 -8.56 30.05
CA PRO A 3 30.54 -8.46 28.65
C PRO A 3 29.24 -7.67 28.46
N LEU A 4 29.21 -6.96 27.34
CA LEU A 4 28.21 -6.00 26.93
C LEU A 4 26.82 -6.63 26.76
N ARG A 5 25.82 -5.84 27.16
CA ARG A 5 24.41 -6.00 26.82
C ARG A 5 24.27 -5.90 25.30
N GLU A 6 24.14 -7.03 24.61
CA GLU A 6 23.75 -7.06 23.20
C GLU A 6 22.32 -6.52 23.06
N ALA A 7 22.22 -5.27 22.61
CA ALA A 7 21.00 -4.74 22.06
C ALA A 7 20.72 -5.47 20.73
N LYS A 8 20.06 -6.63 20.80
CA LYS A 8 19.52 -7.29 19.60
C LYS A 8 18.56 -6.32 18.94
N GLY A 9 18.94 -5.95 17.72
CA GLY A 9 18.37 -4.86 16.96
C GLY A 9 16.85 -4.91 16.90
N VAL A 10 16.27 -3.72 17.05
CA VAL A 10 14.92 -3.41 16.63
C VAL A 10 14.76 -3.97 15.22
N MET A 11 13.95 -5.03 15.06
CA MET A 11 13.46 -5.45 13.75
C MET A 11 12.72 -4.25 13.16
N LYS A 12 13.43 -3.43 12.37
CA LYS A 12 12.83 -2.43 11.50
C LYS A 12 12.16 -3.25 10.40
N ASN A 13 10.97 -3.76 10.72
CA ASN A 13 10.06 -4.38 9.79
C ASN A 13 9.65 -3.24 8.85
N SER A 14 10.53 -2.94 7.90
CA SER A 14 10.25 -2.03 6.80
C SER A 14 9.17 -2.73 6.02
N THR A 15 7.91 -2.44 6.39
CA THR A 15 6.74 -3.04 5.78
C THR A 15 6.85 -2.76 4.29
N LYS A 16 7.32 -3.75 3.52
CA LYS A 16 7.61 -3.60 2.10
C LYS A 16 6.31 -3.14 1.44
N ARG A 17 6.26 -1.87 1.05
CA ARG A 17 5.12 -1.33 0.32
C ARG A 17 5.21 -1.86 -1.10
N SER A 18 4.13 -2.49 -1.54
CA SER A 18 3.99 -2.92 -2.93
C SER A 18 3.10 -1.94 -3.66
N GLU A 19 3.27 -1.86 -4.97
CA GLU A 19 2.41 -1.07 -5.84
C GLU A 19 1.25 -1.93 -6.34
N TYR A 20 0.07 -1.32 -6.42
CA TYR A 20 -1.20 -1.95 -6.76
C TYR A 20 -1.96 -1.05 -7.72
N ILE A 21 -2.87 -1.67 -8.48
CA ILE A 21 -3.83 -0.98 -9.35
C ILE A 21 -5.23 -1.25 -8.82
N GLY A 22 -6.02 -0.20 -8.74
CA GLY A 22 -7.46 -0.30 -8.51
C GLY A 22 -8.23 0.61 -9.45
N THR A 23 -9.53 0.39 -9.54
CA THR A 23 -10.45 1.28 -10.27
C THR A 23 -11.22 2.16 -9.30
N PHE A 24 -11.70 3.31 -9.76
CA PHE A 24 -12.66 4.13 -9.05
C PHE A 24 -13.56 4.85 -10.05
N ILE A 25 -14.79 5.17 -9.63
CA ILE A 25 -15.72 5.94 -10.44
C ILE A 25 -15.59 7.40 -10.04
N LYS A 26 -15.36 8.30 -11.01
CA LYS A 26 -15.39 9.75 -10.77
C LYS A 26 -16.81 10.23 -10.49
N ALA A 27 -16.93 11.44 -9.96
CA ALA A 27 -18.23 12.12 -9.85
C ALA A 27 -18.95 12.25 -11.21
N SER A 28 -18.21 12.29 -12.33
CA SER A 28 -18.76 12.28 -13.69
C SER A 28 -19.32 10.93 -14.16
N GLY A 29 -19.18 9.85 -13.38
CA GLY A 29 -19.57 8.49 -13.77
C GLY A 29 -18.52 7.71 -14.56
N GLU A 30 -17.43 8.37 -14.98
CA GLU A 30 -16.33 7.71 -15.70
C GLU A 30 -15.50 6.82 -14.76
N ALA A 31 -15.24 5.57 -15.17
CA ALA A 31 -14.31 4.68 -14.49
C ALA A 31 -12.86 5.06 -14.82
N ARG A 32 -12.02 5.19 -13.79
CA ARG A 32 -10.57 5.36 -13.93
C ARG A 32 -9.79 4.33 -13.14
N THR A 33 -8.61 4.01 -13.61
CA THR A 33 -7.60 3.28 -12.85
C THR A 33 -6.74 4.26 -12.04
N MET A 34 -6.26 3.81 -10.88
CA MET A 34 -5.29 4.51 -10.04
C MET A 34 -4.19 3.55 -9.61
N ARG A 35 -2.95 4.02 -9.69
CA ARG A 35 -1.79 3.34 -9.08
C ARG A 35 -1.58 3.83 -7.66
N PHE A 36 -1.45 2.90 -6.71
CA PHE A 36 -1.21 3.24 -5.31
C PHE A 36 -0.25 2.26 -4.65
N THR A 37 0.39 2.69 -3.56
CA THR A 37 1.21 1.82 -2.72
C THR A 37 0.59 1.60 -1.35
N THR A 38 0.68 0.37 -0.86
CA THR A 38 0.27 0.00 0.50
C THR A 38 1.03 -1.22 1.00
N ALA A 39 0.94 -1.50 2.30
CA ALA A 39 1.40 -2.74 2.88
C ALA A 39 0.45 -3.89 2.50
N ALA A 40 0.98 -5.07 2.19
CA ALA A 40 0.15 -6.25 1.87
C ALA A 40 -0.84 -6.58 3.00
N ALA A 41 -0.46 -6.39 4.27
CA ALA A 41 -1.34 -6.57 5.42
C ALA A 41 -2.60 -5.68 5.40
N ASN A 42 -2.57 -4.55 4.70
CA ASN A 42 -3.76 -3.70 4.55
C ASN A 42 -4.77 -4.26 3.56
N LEU A 43 -4.39 -5.18 2.67
CA LEU A 43 -5.29 -5.78 1.70
C LEU A 43 -6.20 -6.87 2.30
N GLY A 44 -5.81 -7.44 3.45
CA GLY A 44 -6.68 -8.35 4.21
C GLY A 44 -7.83 -7.62 4.93
N LYS A 45 -7.85 -6.28 4.92
CA LYS A 45 -8.94 -5.47 5.48
C LYS A 45 -10.10 -5.43 4.49
N ARG A 46 -11.30 -5.06 4.95
CA ARG A 46 -12.48 -4.84 4.10
C ARG A 46 -12.80 -3.35 4.00
N GLY A 47 -13.38 -2.94 2.87
CA GLY A 47 -13.88 -1.58 2.67
C GLY A 47 -12.79 -0.55 2.33
N LEU A 48 -12.92 0.66 2.91
CA LEU A 48 -12.06 1.81 2.60
C LEU A 48 -10.78 1.81 3.44
N ILE A 49 -9.62 1.83 2.77
CA ILE A 49 -8.31 1.99 3.41
C ILE A 49 -7.64 3.29 2.98
N THR A 50 -6.70 3.79 3.78
CA THR A 50 -5.81 4.87 3.34
C THR A 50 -4.63 4.27 2.58
N VAL A 51 -4.39 4.76 1.37
CA VAL A 51 -3.27 4.36 0.50
C VAL A 51 -2.46 5.59 0.09
N TRP A 52 -1.24 5.37 -0.36
CA TRP A 52 -0.45 6.40 -1.02
C TRP A 52 -0.70 6.35 -2.52
N ASP A 53 -1.41 7.33 -3.05
CA ASP A 53 -1.64 7.49 -4.48
C ASP A 53 -0.34 7.94 -5.16
N VAL A 54 0.12 7.15 -6.13
CA VAL A 54 1.40 7.37 -6.83
C VAL A 54 1.28 8.54 -7.81
N GLU A 55 0.12 8.72 -8.43
CA GLU A 55 -0.12 9.74 -9.45
C GLU A 55 -0.22 11.12 -8.81
N SER A 56 -0.99 11.25 -7.71
CA SER A 56 -1.14 12.51 -6.99
C SER A 56 -0.06 12.75 -5.93
N ARG A 57 0.81 11.76 -5.67
CA ARG A 57 1.86 11.79 -4.64
C ARG A 57 1.33 12.21 -3.26
N GLY A 58 0.20 11.62 -2.86
CA GLY A 58 -0.51 11.98 -1.63
C GLY A 58 -1.29 10.82 -1.01
N LEU A 59 -1.80 11.04 0.22
CA LEU A 59 -2.65 10.07 0.90
C LEU A 59 -4.10 10.20 0.44
N ARG A 60 -4.72 9.06 0.11
CA ARG A 60 -6.12 9.00 -0.34
C ARG A 60 -6.84 7.77 0.22
N LYS A 61 -8.16 7.85 0.34
CA LYS A 61 -9.02 6.71 0.65
C LYS A 61 -9.26 5.88 -0.62
N PHE A 62 -9.05 4.58 -0.53
CA PHE A 62 -9.26 3.62 -1.61
C PHE A 62 -10.21 2.51 -1.15
N ASN A 63 -11.17 2.17 -2.00
CA ASN A 63 -12.12 1.09 -1.75
C ASN A 63 -11.52 -0.24 -2.21
N LEU A 64 -11.26 -1.18 -1.29
CA LEU A 64 -10.67 -2.47 -1.64
C LEU A 64 -11.55 -3.33 -2.55
N ASN A 65 -12.87 -3.07 -2.62
CA ASN A 65 -13.77 -3.76 -3.53
C ASN A 65 -13.45 -3.49 -5.01
N THR A 66 -12.68 -2.43 -5.30
CA THR A 66 -12.29 -2.06 -6.66
C THR A 66 -10.81 -2.34 -6.93
N LEU A 67 -10.14 -3.11 -6.05
CA LEU A 67 -8.79 -3.58 -6.27
C LEU A 67 -8.75 -4.53 -7.48
N MET A 68 -7.88 -4.24 -8.45
CA MET A 68 -7.68 -5.09 -9.62
C MET A 68 -6.53 -6.08 -9.41
N GLY A 69 -5.43 -5.63 -8.80
CA GLY A 69 -4.28 -6.50 -8.56
C GLY A 69 -3.00 -5.76 -8.16
N ARG A 70 -1.92 -6.54 -8.02
CA ARG A 70 -0.58 -6.05 -7.69
C ARG A 70 0.23 -5.82 -8.98
N ILE A 71 0.98 -4.72 -9.03
CA ILE A 71 1.99 -4.51 -10.07
C ILE A 71 3.26 -5.23 -9.65
N VAL A 72 3.72 -6.16 -10.47
CA VAL A 72 5.03 -6.80 -10.34
C VAL A 72 5.88 -6.22 -11.46
N ALA A 73 7.05 -5.67 -11.11
CA ALA A 73 8.01 -5.25 -12.13
C ALA A 73 8.38 -6.48 -12.98
N ALA A 74 8.27 -6.38 -14.30
CA ALA A 74 8.83 -7.38 -15.19
C ALA A 74 10.35 -7.40 -14.97
N ALA A 75 10.88 -8.59 -14.69
CA ALA A 75 12.30 -8.83 -14.48
C ALA A 75 13.08 -8.72 -15.79
#